data_AF-A0A956LFV7-F1
#
_entry.id   AF-A0A956LFV7-F1
#
_cell.length_a   1.000
_cell.length_b   1.000
_cell.length_c   1.000
_cell.angle_alpha   90.00
_cell.angle_beta   90.00
_cell.angle_gamma   90.00
#
_symmetry.space_group_name_H-M   'P 1'
#
loop_
_entity.id
_entity.type
_entity.pdbx_description
1 polymer ?
#
loop_
_entity_poly.entity_id
_entity_poly.type
_entity_poly.pdbx_seq_one_letter_code
_entity_poly.pdbx_strand_id
1 'polypeptide(L)'
;MAARAPRPRLSFTLVALSCALSVALPVALTGCDTAAKPEPAKAPPDKTAEPTPPTPPTPPPVATREGPGWLDGQVIKDAMERAGVHKVKLDVGEDGALRYIAVYHDDAAAIPEAVVKARPAEFADAEVVTYEREHYADIGPVHEVELKTKDGRECEYSAKPDGALVYTECKLDAKDVPPAVLKGVSDRVGGGEPVVKEAELTTRADGSEEYGIVVDHEGAELKFYVDKDGGVSRALHRIPAVVSVPYKG
;
A
#
# COMPACT_ATOMS: atom_id res chain seq x y z
N MET A 1 -2.74 44.06 -10.97
CA MET A 1 -1.93 42.94 -11.50
C MET A 1 -0.49 43.13 -11.04
N ALA A 2 -0.07 42.44 -9.98
CA ALA A 2 1.30 42.53 -9.47
C ALA A 2 2.12 41.38 -10.08
N ALA A 3 3.23 41.72 -10.74
CA ALA A 3 4.11 40.76 -11.38
C ALA A 3 4.88 39.95 -10.34
N ARG A 4 4.84 38.62 -10.46
CA ARG A 4 5.60 37.68 -9.62
C ARG A 4 7.07 37.71 -10.04
N ALA A 5 7.97 37.94 -9.09
CA ALA A 5 9.41 37.91 -9.32
C ALA A 5 9.92 36.48 -9.64
N PRO A 6 10.96 36.33 -10.48
CA PRO A 6 11.52 35.03 -10.84
C PRO A 6 12.28 34.41 -9.66
N ARG A 7 12.06 33.11 -9.44
CA ARG A 7 12.77 32.32 -8.41
C ARG A 7 14.20 31.98 -8.86
N PRO A 8 15.19 31.98 -7.95
CA PRO A 8 16.56 31.62 -8.28
C PRO A 8 16.68 30.12 -8.59
N ARG A 9 17.52 29.78 -9.58
CA ARG A 9 17.91 28.40 -9.88
C ARG A 9 19.05 27.98 -8.94
N LEU A 10 18.77 27.03 -8.06
CA LEU A 10 19.79 26.33 -7.28
C LEU A 10 20.54 25.35 -8.19
N SER A 11 21.87 25.51 -8.27
CA SER A 11 22.76 24.58 -8.93
C SER A 11 23.22 23.54 -7.91
N PHE A 12 22.94 22.27 -8.17
CA PHE A 12 23.43 21.15 -7.36
C PHE A 12 24.83 20.75 -7.83
N THR A 13 25.82 20.86 -6.94
CA THR A 13 27.15 20.28 -7.14
C THR A 13 27.13 18.85 -6.61
N LEU A 14 27.29 17.89 -7.51
CA LEU A 14 27.38 16.46 -7.20
C LEU A 14 28.76 16.16 -6.58
N VAL A 15 28.81 15.73 -5.32
CA VAL A 15 30.02 15.17 -4.70
C VAL A 15 29.95 13.65 -4.85
N ALA A 16 30.79 13.09 -5.73
CA ALA A 16 30.97 11.66 -5.88
C ALA A 16 31.87 11.12 -4.75
N LEU A 17 31.35 10.19 -3.94
CA LEU A 17 32.14 9.45 -2.97
C LEU A 17 32.46 8.06 -3.53
N SER A 18 33.76 7.79 -3.66
CA SER A 18 34.33 6.62 -4.32
C SER A 18 34.49 5.42 -3.38
N CYS A 19 34.40 4.24 -3.99
CA CYS A 19 34.65 2.87 -3.52
C CYS A 19 35.55 2.64 -2.29
N ALA A 20 35.17 1.64 -1.49
CA ALA A 20 36.12 0.64 -1.00
C ALA A 20 35.53 -0.77 -1.13
N LEU A 21 36.21 -1.55 -1.96
CA LEU A 21 36.04 -2.96 -2.28
C LEU A 21 36.77 -3.79 -1.21
N SER A 22 36.14 -4.85 -0.67
CA SER A 22 36.84 -5.91 0.07
C SER A 22 36.30 -7.28 -0.34
N VAL A 23 37.25 -8.14 -0.70
CA VAL A 23 37.13 -9.48 -1.27
C VAL A 23 37.55 -10.52 -0.23
N ALA A 24 36.87 -11.68 -0.20
CA ALA A 24 37.40 -13.08 -0.11
C ALA A 24 36.43 -13.99 0.69
N LEU A 25 35.79 -15.05 0.15
CA LEU A 25 36.25 -16.41 -0.30
C LEU A 25 36.43 -17.44 0.86
N PRO A 26 36.37 -18.78 0.61
CA PRO A 26 35.20 -19.66 0.87
C PRO A 26 35.49 -20.79 1.88
N VAL A 27 34.48 -21.60 2.23
CA VAL A 27 34.68 -22.96 2.78
C VAL A 27 33.67 -23.93 2.17
N ALA A 28 34.20 -24.97 1.52
CA ALA A 28 33.49 -26.17 1.10
C ALA A 28 33.69 -27.28 2.15
N LEU A 29 32.78 -28.27 2.18
CA LEU A 29 32.97 -29.70 2.55
C LEU A 29 31.59 -30.38 2.42
N THR A 30 31.33 -31.13 1.34
CA THR A 30 31.34 -32.61 1.24
C THR A 30 30.42 -33.35 2.22
N GLY A 31 29.44 -34.04 1.66
CA GLY A 31 28.69 -35.11 2.32
C GLY A 31 28.07 -36.02 1.26
N CYS A 32 28.77 -37.10 0.93
CA CYS A 32 28.25 -38.24 0.19
C CYS A 32 27.25 -38.99 1.06
N ASP A 33 26.09 -39.36 0.52
CA ASP A 33 25.47 -40.62 0.93
C ASP A 33 24.80 -41.30 -0.25
N THR A 34 25.30 -42.51 -0.50
CA THR A 34 24.85 -43.46 -1.52
C THR A 34 23.90 -44.42 -0.82
N ALA A 35 22.64 -44.50 -1.25
CA ALA A 35 21.74 -45.55 -0.79
C ALA A 35 20.96 -46.18 -1.96
N ALA A 36 21.39 -47.41 -2.27
CA ALA A 36 20.63 -48.57 -2.70
C ALA A 36 19.52 -48.43 -3.77
N LYS A 37 19.85 -48.94 -4.95
CA LYS A 37 18.96 -49.37 -6.03
C LYS A 37 18.29 -50.71 -5.66
N PRO A 38 16.95 -50.83 -5.65
CA PRO A 38 16.27 -52.12 -5.67
C PRO A 38 16.12 -52.67 -7.10
N GLU A 39 16.29 -53.99 -7.20
CA GLU A 39 16.17 -54.85 -8.38
C GLU A 39 14.69 -55.01 -8.82
N PRO A 40 14.39 -55.21 -10.13
CA PRO A 40 13.05 -55.00 -10.66
C PRO A 40 12.11 -56.19 -10.44
N ALA A 41 10.87 -55.88 -10.06
CA ALA A 41 9.78 -56.85 -10.02
C ALA A 41 9.30 -57.20 -11.44
N LYS A 42 9.04 -58.50 -11.67
CA LYS A 42 8.50 -59.07 -12.90
C LYS A 42 7.18 -58.41 -13.34
N ALA A 43 7.10 -58.10 -14.64
CA ALA A 43 5.91 -57.59 -15.29
C ALA A 43 4.78 -58.66 -15.35
N PRO A 44 3.53 -58.31 -15.01
CA PRO A 44 2.35 -59.11 -15.34
C PRO A 44 1.96 -58.95 -16.83
N PRO A 45 1.20 -59.92 -17.39
CA PRO A 45 0.92 -60.00 -18.82
C PRO A 45 0.03 -58.87 -19.34
N ASP A 46 0.33 -58.55 -20.60
CA ASP A 46 -0.23 -57.51 -21.46
C ASP A 46 -1.76 -57.46 -21.43
N LYS A 47 -2.32 -56.37 -20.88
CA LYS A 47 -3.70 -55.96 -21.14
C LYS A 47 -3.65 -54.94 -22.26
N THR A 48 -4.20 -55.30 -23.41
CA THR A 48 -4.49 -54.42 -24.54
C THR A 48 -5.03 -53.09 -24.04
N ALA A 49 -4.22 -52.04 -24.11
CA ALA A 49 -4.58 -50.70 -23.70
C ALA A 49 -5.59 -50.11 -24.70
N GLU A 50 -6.75 -49.68 -24.20
CA GLU A 50 -7.63 -48.80 -24.95
C GLU A 50 -6.90 -47.50 -25.32
N PRO A 51 -7.13 -46.95 -26.52
CA PRO A 51 -6.53 -45.69 -26.93
C PRO A 51 -6.97 -44.59 -25.96
N THR A 52 -5.99 -44.00 -25.29
CA THR A 52 -6.20 -42.92 -24.33
C THR A 52 -6.75 -41.71 -25.09
N PRO A 53 -7.84 -41.07 -24.63
CA PRO A 53 -8.35 -39.87 -25.26
C PRO A 53 -7.25 -38.80 -25.29
N PRO A 54 -7.18 -37.96 -26.36
CA PRO A 54 -6.15 -36.96 -26.51
C PRO A 54 -6.13 -36.05 -25.29
N THR A 55 -4.95 -35.89 -24.71
CA THR A 55 -4.72 -34.97 -23.59
C THR A 55 -5.19 -33.57 -24.01
N PRO A 56 -6.04 -32.90 -23.22
CA PRO A 56 -6.42 -31.52 -23.48
C PRO A 56 -5.17 -30.67 -23.66
N PRO A 57 -5.16 -29.71 -24.60
CA PRO A 57 -4.03 -28.82 -24.77
C PRO A 57 -3.70 -28.15 -23.43
N THR A 58 -2.44 -28.25 -23.02
CA THR A 58 -1.96 -27.59 -21.82
C THR A 58 -2.29 -26.10 -21.94
N PRO A 59 -3.02 -25.51 -20.98
CA PRO A 59 -3.29 -24.07 -21.02
C PRO A 59 -1.95 -23.34 -21.09
N PRO A 60 -1.87 -22.23 -21.86
CA PRO A 60 -0.65 -21.46 -21.95
C PRO A 60 -0.21 -21.08 -20.53
N PRO A 61 1.12 -21.09 -20.25
CA PRO A 61 1.62 -20.67 -18.96
C PRO A 61 1.10 -19.27 -18.66
N VAL A 62 0.39 -19.14 -17.53
CA VAL A 62 -0.02 -17.84 -17.01
C VAL A 62 1.26 -17.05 -16.80
N ALA A 63 1.40 -15.92 -17.49
CA ALA A 63 2.56 -15.05 -17.32
C ALA A 63 2.70 -14.71 -15.83
N THR A 64 3.78 -15.16 -15.21
CA THR A 64 4.13 -14.78 -13.85
C THR A 64 4.46 -13.29 -13.88
N ARG A 65 3.65 -12.50 -13.17
CA ARG A 65 3.89 -11.06 -12.98
C ARG A 65 5.10 -10.91 -12.05
N GLU A 66 6.29 -10.86 -12.63
CA GLU A 66 7.52 -10.63 -11.88
C GLU A 66 8.12 -9.29 -12.31
N GLY A 67 8.47 -8.47 -11.31
CA GLY A 67 9.11 -7.17 -11.47
C GLY A 67 8.56 -6.12 -10.49
N PRO A 68 9.38 -5.14 -10.07
CA PRO A 68 8.88 -3.99 -9.32
C PRO A 68 7.91 -3.17 -10.21
N GLY A 69 6.78 -2.74 -9.67
CA GLY A 69 5.89 -1.76 -10.32
C GLY A 69 4.61 -2.30 -10.97
N TRP A 70 4.24 -3.58 -10.79
CA TRP A 70 2.94 -4.07 -11.22
C TRP A 70 1.83 -3.59 -10.27
N LEU A 71 0.82 -2.92 -10.82
CA LEU A 71 -0.41 -2.62 -10.09
C LEU A 71 -1.26 -3.90 -10.01
N ASP A 72 -1.94 -4.09 -8.88
CA ASP A 72 -2.91 -5.17 -8.75
C ASP A 72 -3.99 -5.04 -9.85
N GLY A 73 -4.16 -6.10 -10.63
CA GLY A 73 -5.05 -6.06 -11.79
C GLY A 73 -6.53 -5.86 -11.44
N GLN A 74 -6.95 -6.27 -10.23
CA GLN A 74 -8.31 -6.02 -9.77
C GLN A 74 -8.49 -4.54 -9.40
N VAL A 75 -7.48 -3.92 -8.78
CA VAL A 75 -7.52 -2.49 -8.48
C VAL A 75 -7.63 -1.64 -9.76
N ILE A 76 -6.92 -2.01 -10.82
CA ILE A 76 -7.03 -1.32 -12.12
C ILE A 76 -8.39 -1.52 -12.75
N LYS A 77 -8.93 -2.74 -12.69
CA LYS A 77 -10.29 -3.02 -13.15
C LYS A 77 -11.31 -2.16 -12.40
N ASP A 78 -11.16 -2.07 -11.08
CA ASP A 78 -12.02 -1.30 -10.21
C ASP A 78 -11.98 0.19 -10.53
N ALA A 79 -10.78 0.75 -10.76
CA ALA A 79 -10.61 2.15 -11.19
C ALA A 79 -11.32 2.49 -12.51
N MET A 80 -11.57 1.49 -13.36
CA MET A 80 -12.22 1.68 -14.66
C MET A 80 -13.72 1.43 -14.64
N GLU A 81 -14.16 0.45 -13.85
CA GLU A 81 -15.51 -0.12 -13.95
C GLU A 81 -16.42 0.29 -12.79
N ARG A 82 -15.89 0.74 -11.65
CA ARG A 82 -16.71 1.07 -10.48
C ARG A 82 -17.47 2.38 -10.66
N ALA A 83 -18.68 2.40 -10.10
CA ALA A 83 -19.48 3.62 -10.04
C ALA A 83 -18.85 4.63 -9.07
N GLY A 84 -18.86 5.91 -9.46
CA GLY A 84 -18.40 7.00 -8.60
C GLY A 84 -16.89 7.08 -8.38
N VAL A 85 -16.06 6.42 -9.22
CA VAL A 85 -14.60 6.54 -9.10
C VAL A 85 -14.17 7.99 -9.31
N HIS A 86 -13.43 8.55 -8.34
CA HIS A 86 -13.04 9.96 -8.37
C HIS A 86 -11.59 10.23 -7.95
N LYS A 87 -10.88 9.26 -7.36
CA LYS A 87 -9.47 9.39 -6.98
C LYS A 87 -8.77 8.03 -7.02
N VAL A 88 -7.51 8.05 -7.46
CA VAL A 88 -6.57 6.93 -7.32
C VAL A 88 -5.35 7.46 -6.59
N LYS A 89 -4.93 6.77 -5.53
CA LYS A 89 -3.75 7.10 -4.72
C LYS A 89 -2.74 5.98 -4.85
N LEU A 90 -1.47 6.33 -4.98
CA LEU A 90 -0.36 5.37 -5.05
C LEU A 90 0.75 5.82 -4.12
N ASP A 91 1.28 4.90 -3.33
CA ASP A 91 2.52 5.11 -2.58
C ASP A 91 3.63 4.29 -3.24
N VAL A 92 4.71 4.96 -3.61
CA VAL A 92 5.89 4.37 -4.25
C VAL A 92 7.08 4.52 -3.31
N GLY A 93 7.78 3.42 -3.05
CA GLY A 93 8.99 3.40 -2.25
C GLY A 93 10.19 4.03 -2.98
N GLU A 94 11.27 4.29 -2.24
CA GLU A 94 12.52 4.83 -2.79
C GLU A 94 13.15 3.92 -3.87
N ASP A 95 12.88 2.62 -3.78
CA ASP A 95 13.29 1.60 -4.76
C ASP A 95 12.38 1.52 -5.99
N GLY A 96 11.38 2.41 -6.08
CA GLY A 96 10.38 2.43 -7.15
C GLY A 96 9.30 1.35 -7.01
N ALA A 97 9.33 0.54 -5.95
CA ALA A 97 8.31 -0.48 -5.73
C ALA A 97 7.01 0.17 -5.25
N LEU A 98 5.88 -0.25 -5.83
CA LEU A 98 4.56 0.10 -5.31
C LEU A 98 4.38 -0.54 -3.94
N ARG A 99 4.00 0.28 -2.94
CA ARG A 99 3.72 -0.17 -1.57
C ARG A 99 2.23 -0.24 -1.29
N TYR A 100 1.49 0.70 -1.88
CA TYR A 100 0.07 0.85 -1.66
C TYR A 100 -0.58 1.46 -2.89
N ILE A 101 -1.80 1.02 -3.18
CA ILE A 101 -2.70 1.66 -4.13
C ILE A 101 -4.11 1.66 -3.55
N ALA A 102 -4.84 2.75 -3.75
CA ALA A 102 -6.25 2.83 -3.43
C ALA A 102 -7.07 3.51 -4.52
N VAL A 103 -8.32 3.05 -4.64
CA VAL A 103 -9.33 3.55 -5.56
C VAL A 103 -10.55 3.97 -4.77
N TYR A 104 -10.84 5.25 -4.80
CA TYR A 104 -11.97 5.89 -4.13
C TYR A 104 -13.20 5.80 -5.01
N HIS A 105 -14.33 5.36 -4.48
CA HIS A 105 -15.57 5.14 -5.23
C HIS A 105 -16.84 5.20 -4.36
N ASP A 106 -18.00 5.38 -4.99
CA ASP A 106 -19.30 5.46 -4.30
C ASP A 106 -20.12 4.14 -4.40
N ASP A 107 -19.52 3.08 -4.94
CA ASP A 107 -20.17 1.78 -5.14
C ASP A 107 -20.27 0.96 -3.84
N ALA A 108 -21.36 1.12 -3.09
CA ALA A 108 -21.63 0.32 -1.89
C ALA A 108 -21.74 -1.19 -2.16
N ALA A 109 -22.17 -1.60 -3.35
CA ALA A 109 -22.31 -3.01 -3.72
C ALA A 109 -20.94 -3.70 -3.92
N ALA A 110 -19.86 -2.91 -4.02
CA ALA A 110 -18.49 -3.38 -4.06
C ALA A 110 -17.99 -3.96 -2.74
N ILE A 111 -18.62 -3.58 -1.63
CA ILE A 111 -18.10 -3.85 -0.29
C ILE A 111 -18.59 -5.21 0.21
N PRO A 112 -17.68 -6.14 0.56
CA PRO A 112 -18.07 -7.43 1.10
C PRO A 112 -18.94 -7.29 2.34
N GLU A 113 -19.97 -8.13 2.47
CA GLU A 113 -20.85 -8.12 3.63
C GLU A 113 -20.08 -8.29 4.96
N ALA A 114 -18.99 -9.07 4.93
CA ALA A 114 -18.11 -9.25 6.08
C ALA A 114 -17.42 -7.94 6.52
N VAL A 115 -17.04 -7.07 5.57
CA VAL A 115 -16.48 -5.75 5.85
C VAL A 115 -17.54 -4.85 6.47
N VAL A 116 -18.75 -4.81 5.91
CA VAL A 116 -19.87 -4.03 6.49
C VAL A 116 -20.18 -4.47 7.92
N LYS A 117 -20.14 -5.78 8.20
CA LYS A 117 -20.34 -6.34 9.55
C LYS A 117 -19.18 -6.08 10.51
N ALA A 118 -17.98 -5.82 9.98
CA ALA A 118 -16.80 -5.53 10.78
C ALA A 118 -16.81 -4.12 11.37
N ARG A 119 -17.83 -3.31 11.06
CA ARG A 119 -17.99 -1.94 11.56
C ARG A 119 -17.78 -1.86 13.08
N PRO A 120 -16.78 -1.08 13.55
CA PRO A 120 -16.56 -0.85 14.96
C PRO A 120 -17.79 -0.26 15.66
N ALA A 121 -18.01 -0.66 16.92
CA ALA A 121 -19.18 -0.23 17.70
C ALA A 121 -19.24 1.30 17.89
N GLU A 122 -18.08 1.95 18.00
CA GLU A 122 -17.97 3.42 18.08
C GLU A 122 -18.50 4.13 16.82
N PHE A 123 -18.53 3.42 15.69
CA PHE A 123 -19.02 3.92 14.40
C PHE A 123 -20.44 3.43 14.07
N ALA A 124 -21.13 2.74 14.98
CA ALA A 124 -22.44 2.14 14.71
C ALA A 124 -23.46 3.15 14.14
N ASP A 125 -23.42 4.39 14.63
CA ASP A 125 -24.34 5.46 14.24
C ASP A 125 -23.75 6.46 13.22
N ALA A 126 -22.54 6.23 12.72
CA ALA A 126 -21.92 7.12 11.75
C ALA A 126 -22.60 7.00 10.37
N GLU A 127 -22.61 8.07 9.60
CA GLU A 127 -23.02 8.06 8.20
C GLU A 127 -21.87 7.51 7.34
N VAL A 128 -22.17 6.69 6.33
CA VAL A 128 -21.16 6.26 5.35
C VAL A 128 -21.09 7.31 4.25
N VAL A 129 -19.87 7.77 3.93
CA VAL A 129 -19.62 8.87 2.99
C VAL A 129 -19.17 8.35 1.64
N THR A 130 -18.13 7.52 1.63
CA THR A 130 -17.52 6.94 0.42
C THR A 130 -16.84 5.63 0.80
N TYR A 131 -16.30 4.96 -0.19
CA TYR A 131 -15.61 3.69 -0.04
C TYR A 131 -14.28 3.71 -0.76
N GLU A 132 -13.35 2.88 -0.28
CA GLU A 132 -12.13 2.61 -1.02
C GLU A 132 -11.92 1.10 -1.20
N ARG A 133 -11.34 0.76 -2.36
CA ARG A 133 -10.62 -0.50 -2.52
C ARG A 133 -9.14 -0.21 -2.44
N GLU A 134 -8.49 -0.83 -1.46
CA GLU A 134 -7.07 -0.69 -1.22
C GLU A 134 -6.32 -2.00 -1.51
N HIS A 135 -5.03 -1.87 -1.79
CA HIS A 135 -4.12 -2.99 -1.86
C HIS A 135 -2.75 -2.58 -1.32
N TYR A 136 -2.35 -3.25 -0.26
CA TYR A 136 -1.03 -3.10 0.35
C TYR A 136 -0.12 -4.25 -0.09
N ALA A 137 1.14 -3.96 -0.35
CA ALA A 137 2.11 -4.96 -0.80
C ALA A 137 2.37 -6.08 0.23
N ASP A 138 2.18 -5.82 1.52
CA ASP A 138 2.49 -6.74 2.62
C ASP A 138 1.26 -7.48 3.17
N ILE A 139 0.09 -6.84 3.23
CA ILE A 139 -1.13 -7.44 3.79
C ILE A 139 -2.20 -7.78 2.76
N GLY A 140 -2.02 -7.36 1.50
CA GLY A 140 -2.90 -7.65 0.37
C GLY A 140 -4.12 -6.73 0.27
N PRO A 141 -5.27 -7.23 -0.24
CA PRO A 141 -6.45 -6.41 -0.47
C PRO A 141 -7.11 -5.99 0.85
N VAL A 142 -7.54 -4.75 0.90
CA VAL A 142 -8.28 -4.13 2.00
C VAL A 142 -9.44 -3.32 1.42
N HIS A 143 -10.52 -3.21 2.18
CA HIS A 143 -11.66 -2.37 1.88
C HIS A 143 -11.81 -1.34 2.98
N GLU A 144 -11.91 -0.09 2.57
CA GLU A 144 -12.15 1.02 3.47
C GLU A 144 -13.58 1.52 3.34
N VAL A 145 -14.12 1.96 4.45
CA VAL A 145 -15.41 2.65 4.53
C VAL A 145 -15.18 3.97 5.25
N GLU A 146 -15.25 5.06 4.50
CA GLU A 146 -15.18 6.41 5.04
C GLU A 146 -16.52 6.80 5.64
N LEU A 147 -16.45 7.47 6.79
CA LEU A 147 -17.55 7.74 7.68
C LEU A 147 -17.55 9.19 8.14
N LYS A 148 -18.74 9.69 8.45
CA LYS A 148 -18.94 10.91 9.20
C LYS A 148 -19.65 10.62 10.51
N THR A 149 -19.00 10.91 11.62
CA THR A 149 -19.58 10.73 12.95
C THR A 149 -20.62 11.80 13.25
N LYS A 150 -21.41 11.62 14.32
CA LYS A 150 -22.48 12.55 14.73
C LYS A 150 -21.97 13.96 15.05
N ASP A 151 -20.76 14.07 15.58
CA ASP A 151 -20.05 15.33 15.84
C ASP A 151 -19.39 15.92 14.58
N GLY A 152 -19.54 15.25 13.43
CA GLY A 152 -19.10 15.72 12.13
C GLY A 152 -17.65 15.40 11.80
N ARG A 153 -16.98 14.58 12.62
CA ARG A 153 -15.61 14.11 12.39
C ARG A 153 -15.59 13.11 11.23
N GLU A 154 -14.62 13.29 10.34
CA GLU A 154 -14.30 12.32 9.29
C GLU A 154 -13.47 11.20 9.91
N CYS A 155 -13.95 9.98 9.78
CA CYS A 155 -13.32 8.76 10.27
C CYS A 155 -13.48 7.66 9.23
N GLU A 156 -12.74 6.57 9.38
CA GLU A 156 -12.84 5.40 8.52
C GLU A 156 -12.53 4.14 9.31
N TYR A 157 -12.94 3.02 8.76
CA TYR A 157 -12.42 1.72 9.16
C TYR A 157 -12.06 0.93 7.92
N SER A 158 -10.94 0.23 8.02
CA SER A 158 -10.39 -0.59 6.96
C SER A 158 -10.33 -2.04 7.39
N ALA A 159 -10.85 -2.93 6.57
CA ALA A 159 -10.92 -4.36 6.84
C ALA A 159 -10.54 -5.21 5.63
N LYS A 160 -10.01 -6.40 5.90
CA LYS A 160 -9.80 -7.41 4.87
C LYS A 160 -11.13 -7.93 4.32
N PRO A 161 -11.15 -8.58 3.13
CA PRO A 161 -12.39 -9.10 2.53
C PRO A 161 -13.19 -10.08 3.41
N ASP A 162 -12.55 -10.73 4.38
CA ASP A 162 -13.16 -11.63 5.36
C ASP A 162 -13.73 -10.91 6.60
N GLY A 163 -13.63 -9.58 6.66
CA GLY A 163 -14.07 -8.74 7.77
C GLY A 163 -13.05 -8.60 8.90
N ALA A 164 -11.82 -9.12 8.76
CA ALA A 164 -10.77 -8.85 9.73
C ALA A 164 -10.37 -7.37 9.69
N LEU A 165 -10.62 -6.65 10.79
CA LEU A 165 -10.25 -5.23 10.93
C LEU A 165 -8.73 -5.06 10.83
N VAL A 166 -8.30 -4.08 10.04
CA VAL A 166 -6.89 -3.70 9.87
C VAL A 166 -6.60 -2.48 10.75
N TYR A 167 -7.34 -1.40 10.55
CA TYR A 167 -7.25 -0.18 11.36
C TYR A 167 -8.56 0.59 11.35
N THR A 168 -8.68 1.51 12.29
CA THR A 168 -9.55 2.69 12.20
C THR A 168 -8.68 3.91 12.03
N GLU A 169 -9.19 4.94 11.37
CA GLU A 169 -8.50 6.21 11.26
C GLU A 169 -9.51 7.34 11.42
N CYS A 170 -9.09 8.44 12.04
CA CYS A 170 -9.93 9.62 12.16
C CYS A 170 -9.11 10.88 12.00
N LYS A 171 -9.67 11.83 11.26
CA LYS A 171 -9.11 13.17 11.10
C LYS A 171 -8.96 13.85 12.46
N LEU A 172 -7.89 14.60 12.63
CA LEU A 172 -7.60 15.42 13.79
C LEU A 172 -7.57 16.89 13.39
N ASP A 173 -8.05 17.76 14.28
CA ASP A 173 -7.69 19.16 14.18
C ASP A 173 -6.19 19.31 14.47
N ALA A 174 -5.51 20.20 13.76
CA ALA A 174 -4.07 20.45 13.95
C ALA A 174 -3.72 20.79 15.42
N LYS A 175 -4.64 21.46 16.15
CA LYS A 175 -4.47 21.80 17.57
C LYS A 175 -4.49 20.60 18.52
N ASP A 176 -5.04 19.47 18.08
CA ASP A 176 -5.18 18.26 18.89
C ASP A 176 -4.05 17.25 18.61
N VAL A 177 -3.16 17.56 17.65
CA VAL A 177 -1.97 16.76 17.38
C VAL A 177 -0.98 16.90 18.55
N PRO A 178 -0.45 15.79 19.11
CA PRO A 178 0.50 15.86 20.21
C PRO A 178 1.75 16.71 19.89
N PRO A 179 2.25 17.51 20.84
CA PRO A 179 3.45 18.32 20.62
C PRO A 179 4.68 17.51 20.20
N ALA A 180 4.82 16.27 20.70
CA ALA A 180 5.92 15.37 20.33
C ALA A 180 5.88 14.99 18.84
N VAL A 181 4.68 14.71 18.31
CA VAL A 181 4.45 14.42 16.89
C VAL A 181 4.82 15.62 16.02
N LEU A 182 4.32 16.81 16.36
CA LEU A 182 4.64 18.04 15.62
C LEU A 182 6.14 18.36 15.68
N LYS A 183 6.80 18.09 16.81
CA LYS A 183 8.25 18.23 16.92
C LYS A 183 8.99 17.26 16.00
N GLY A 184 8.57 15.99 15.95
CA GLY A 184 9.14 14.99 15.04
C GLY A 184 9.07 15.42 13.57
N VAL A 185 7.94 15.99 13.15
CA VAL A 185 7.77 16.56 11.81
C VAL A 185 8.66 17.79 11.61
N SER A 186 8.66 18.73 12.56
CA SER A 186 9.49 19.94 12.55
C SER A 186 10.97 19.62 12.34
N ASP A 187 11.50 18.67 13.09
CA ASP A 187 12.92 18.27 13.00
C ASP A 187 13.28 17.74 11.60
N ARG A 188 12.33 17.10 10.89
CA ARG A 188 12.54 16.60 9.51
C ARG A 188 12.50 17.68 8.44
N VAL A 189 11.84 18.81 8.72
CA VAL A 189 11.72 19.94 7.78
C VAL A 189 12.63 21.12 8.13
N GLY A 190 13.68 20.88 8.93
CA GLY A 190 14.69 21.89 9.27
C GLY A 190 14.34 22.80 10.45
N GLY A 191 13.33 22.43 11.25
CA GLY A 191 12.87 23.16 12.43
C GLY A 191 11.71 24.13 12.17
N GLY A 192 11.24 24.80 13.23
CA GLY A 192 10.11 25.74 13.17
C GLY A 192 8.74 25.07 13.29
N GLU A 193 7.67 25.86 13.32
CA GLU A 193 6.31 25.33 13.42
C GLU A 193 5.82 24.84 12.05
N PRO A 194 5.46 23.54 11.89
CA PRO A 194 4.98 23.03 10.61
C PRO A 194 3.62 23.60 10.23
N VAL A 195 3.41 23.91 8.94
CA VAL A 195 2.10 24.31 8.42
C VAL A 195 1.28 23.06 8.11
N VAL A 196 0.55 22.55 9.11
CA VAL A 196 -0.29 21.35 8.98
C VAL A 196 -1.48 21.62 8.05
N LYS A 197 -1.67 20.73 7.07
CA LYS A 197 -2.79 20.72 6.11
C LYS A 197 -3.82 19.66 6.45
N GLU A 198 -3.35 18.48 6.80
CA GLU A 198 -4.16 17.33 7.20
C GLU A 198 -3.45 16.65 8.37
N ALA A 199 -4.23 16.15 9.33
CA ALA A 199 -3.75 15.32 10.42
C ALA A 199 -4.75 14.21 10.65
N GLU A 200 -4.26 12.99 10.81
CA GLU A 200 -5.04 11.77 10.98
C GLU A 200 -4.40 10.97 12.12
N LEU A 201 -5.23 10.26 12.89
CA LEU A 201 -4.78 9.24 13.83
C LEU A 201 -5.29 7.89 13.36
N THR A 202 -4.37 7.02 12.98
CA THR A 202 -4.61 5.62 12.67
C THR A 202 -4.42 4.79 13.95
N THR A 203 -5.43 3.99 14.30
CA THR A 203 -5.37 2.99 15.38
C THR A 203 -5.49 1.60 14.76
N ARG A 204 -4.43 0.80 14.90
CA ARG A 204 -4.40 -0.57 14.36
C ARG A 204 -5.10 -1.55 15.29
N ALA A 205 -5.41 -2.74 14.78
CA ALA A 205 -6.05 -3.80 15.55
C ALA A 205 -5.26 -4.25 16.81
N ASP A 206 -3.94 -4.03 16.85
CA ASP A 206 -3.09 -4.30 18.02
C ASP A 206 -3.05 -3.14 19.05
N GLY A 207 -3.81 -2.06 18.79
CA GLY A 207 -3.85 -0.86 19.60
C GLY A 207 -2.67 0.09 19.38
N SER A 208 -1.78 -0.19 18.41
CA SER A 208 -0.75 0.76 18.04
C SER A 208 -1.36 1.97 17.33
N GLU A 209 -0.82 3.13 17.67
CA GLU A 209 -1.23 4.43 17.13
C GLU A 209 -0.15 4.95 16.18
N GLU A 210 -0.57 5.53 15.07
CA GLU A 210 0.29 6.25 14.13
C GLU A 210 -0.42 7.53 13.68
N TYR A 211 0.33 8.63 13.62
CA TYR A 211 -0.15 9.92 13.17
C TYR A 211 0.26 10.15 11.72
N GLY A 212 -0.72 10.31 10.84
CA GLY A 212 -0.52 10.78 9.48
C GLY A 212 -0.56 12.31 9.45
N ILE A 213 0.57 12.98 9.20
CA ILE A 213 0.65 14.44 9.19
C ILE A 213 1.05 14.93 7.80
N VAL A 214 0.17 15.66 7.13
CA VAL A 214 0.48 16.36 5.88
C VAL A 214 0.82 17.81 6.19
N VAL A 215 1.98 18.28 5.73
CA VAL A 215 2.42 19.67 5.87
C VAL A 215 2.75 20.30 4.53
N ASP A 216 2.57 21.61 4.45
CA ASP A 216 3.17 22.43 3.38
C ASP A 216 4.57 22.85 3.82
N HIS A 217 5.57 22.45 3.05
CA HIS A 217 6.96 22.84 3.25
C HIS A 217 7.53 23.36 1.93
N GLU A 218 7.87 24.65 1.91
CA GLU A 218 8.42 25.35 0.73
C GLU A 218 7.54 25.23 -0.53
N GLY A 219 6.23 25.05 -0.36
CA GLY A 219 5.26 24.87 -1.44
C GLY A 219 5.18 23.45 -2.00
N ALA A 220 5.76 22.46 -1.31
CA ALA A 220 5.53 21.04 -1.53
C ALA A 220 4.71 20.44 -0.38
N GLU A 221 3.84 19.48 -0.69
CA GLU A 221 3.13 18.71 0.34
C GLU A 221 3.96 17.50 0.74
N LEU A 222 4.23 17.38 2.04
CA LEU A 222 4.95 16.25 2.63
C LEU A 222 4.00 15.51 3.58
N LYS A 223 3.82 14.20 3.40
CA LYS A 223 3.09 13.33 4.35
C LYS A 223 4.08 12.57 5.21
N PHE A 224 3.97 12.71 6.52
CA PHE A 224 4.76 12.00 7.52
C PHE A 224 3.88 10.99 8.25
N TYR A 225 4.47 9.86 8.58
CA TYR A 225 3.90 8.87 9.49
C TYR A 225 4.75 8.86 10.75
N VAL A 226 4.13 9.14 11.88
CA VAL A 226 4.81 9.48 13.12
C VAL A 226 4.20 8.72 14.29
N ASP A 227 5.01 8.10 15.12
CA ASP A 227 4.53 7.53 16.38
C ASP A 227 4.21 8.64 17.41
N LYS A 228 3.52 8.27 18.49
CA LYS A 228 3.14 9.19 19.57
C LYS A 228 4.30 9.92 20.25
N ASP A 229 5.52 9.38 20.16
CA ASP A 229 6.73 9.91 20.80
C ASP A 229 7.52 10.83 19.85
N GLY A 230 7.03 11.02 18.61
CA GLY A 230 7.63 11.87 17.58
C GLY A 230 8.59 11.14 16.64
N GLY A 231 8.67 9.81 16.73
CA GLY A 231 9.47 8.98 15.83
C GLY A 231 8.83 8.90 14.44
N VAL A 232 9.53 9.42 13.43
CA VAL A 232 9.06 9.42 12.04
C VAL A 232 9.47 8.12 11.34
N SER A 233 8.49 7.25 11.06
CA SER A 233 8.65 5.96 10.38
C SER A 233 8.72 6.11 8.85
N ARG A 234 7.98 7.08 8.30
CA ARG A 234 7.88 7.32 6.84
C ARG A 234 7.69 8.80 6.54
N ALA A 235 8.29 9.24 5.44
CA ALA A 235 8.12 10.58 4.88
C ALA A 235 7.93 10.48 3.37
N LEU A 236 6.86 11.07 2.84
CA LEU A 236 6.47 10.99 1.44
C LEU A 236 6.29 12.39 0.86
N HIS A 237 6.69 12.59 -0.39
CA HIS A 237 6.23 13.73 -1.18
C HIS A 237 4.87 13.41 -1.79
N ARG A 238 3.87 14.23 -1.52
CA ARG A 238 2.56 14.15 -2.18
C ARG A 238 2.57 15.10 -3.38
N ILE A 239 2.39 14.53 -4.57
CA ILE A 239 2.34 15.29 -5.82
C ILE A 239 1.06 14.95 -6.58
N PRO A 240 0.43 15.92 -7.25
CA PRO A 240 -0.59 15.62 -8.25
C PRO A 240 0.02 14.79 -9.39
N ALA A 241 -0.67 13.75 -9.82
CA ALA A 241 -0.24 12.87 -10.90
C ALA A 241 -1.41 12.53 -11.83
N VAL A 242 -1.08 12.16 -13.07
CA VAL A 242 -2.03 11.61 -14.03
C VAL A 242 -1.66 10.15 -14.25
N VAL A 243 -2.63 9.25 -14.07
CA VAL A 243 -2.48 7.82 -14.32
C VAL A 243 -3.39 7.45 -15.48
N SER A 244 -2.81 6.94 -16.56
CA SER A 244 -3.58 6.42 -17.70
C SER A 244 -3.76 4.92 -17.56
N VAL A 245 -5.02 4.47 -17.58
CA VAL A 245 -5.39 3.05 -17.58
C VAL A 245 -5.96 2.66 -18.95
N PRO A 246 -5.83 1.40 -19.38
CA PRO A 246 -6.42 0.95 -20.64
C PRO A 246 -7.94 1.20 -20.65
N TYR A 247 -8.51 1.61 -21.78
CA TYR A 247 -9.97 1.66 -21.95
C TYR A 247 -10.43 0.41 -22.70
N LYS A 248 -11.39 -0.33 -22.13
CA LYS A 248 -12.09 -1.40 -22.82
C LYS A 248 -13.50 -0.90 -23.17
N GLY A 249 -13.64 -0.43 -24.40
CA GLY A 249 -14.94 -0.15 -25.03
C GLY A 249 -15.51 -1.38 -25.73
#